data_AF-A0A2T6KY89-F1
#
_entry.id   AF-A0A2T6KY89-F1
#
_cell.length_a   1.000
_cell.length_b   1.000
_cell.length_c   1.000
_cell.angle_alpha   90.00
_cell.angle_beta   90.00
_cell.angle_gamma   90.00
#
_symmetry.space_group_name_H-M   'P 1'
#
loop_
_entity.id
_entity.type
_entity.pdbx_description
1 polymer ?
#
loop_
_entity_poly.entity_id
_entity_poly.type
_entity_poly.pdbx_seq_one_letter_code
_entity_poly.pdbx_strand_id
1 'polypeptide(L)'
;MSHENWTDDNDFLSGALHGAADEMPGGEVDDLHISFGVIRDRVRRRRAAKIGSLAGGSLVVAGVLAFGVVQTPLWDSADPVVPGAQSPDAYASPDDAPSRGLDPTAEPTTAPATGVIQDGYQPSWLEWSDLTCGMPVDDLQSTAPGWSVAAAGDIYARTSDFDGEPSTSWGMAATVAEGEGTLDVAPVLVWSQGGVVVDLGSNVLEAPGPQSEPLLGAGQGAIAATGNGLTTCAPSETGTTDLFETQLPEGDYEVRVVAYPQIASGQWATAVSEPVSVRIDADGAHTATGTRGGAATVEPSAPSPGEQSRFVLDRTTEWVTAELTQRGYSTDGVVSVTAQCESPNPADSVSFDVVLPSTGDVLGSGEIACGGARSVTPLGVLAGGGEVLDIRLGTVPDGVARLWAVLGPAVSADGEDTTSDCSASTFDPDLVYDPESSPTAAAGTTAQLIVAAAVSCDSDSMIQLATEHGTELMFSTETPEQVFGLPETDALPYETLVRLLTGTSGVVNGGDAGNETITWPRVSTEEFRDSDEAWAEVVESGLLTQAEADAQRADETFGYTGMVIGIAEDGTWRYYSPTD
;
A
#
# COMPACT_ATOMS: atom_id res chain seq x y z
N MET A 1 -22.50 -58.71 29.92
CA MET A 1 -21.60 -58.57 28.75
C MET A 1 -21.83 -57.17 28.23
N SER A 2 -21.32 -56.16 28.96
CA SER A 2 -19.98 -55.55 28.88
C SER A 2 -20.05 -54.30 28.00
N HIS A 3 -20.29 -53.17 28.68
CA HIS A 3 -20.10 -51.81 28.20
C HIS A 3 -18.66 -51.38 28.53
N GLU A 4 -17.90 -50.97 27.51
CA GLU A 4 -16.62 -50.26 27.59
C GLU A 4 -16.75 -49.11 26.57
N ASN A 5 -16.76 -47.82 26.93
CA ASN A 5 -15.82 -46.97 27.67
C ASN A 5 -14.53 -46.67 26.89
N TRP A 6 -14.53 -45.57 26.13
CA TRP A 6 -13.34 -44.92 25.55
C TRP A 6 -13.61 -43.41 25.41
N THR A 7 -13.30 -42.65 26.46
CA THR A 7 -12.88 -41.24 26.42
C THR A 7 -12.09 -40.99 27.70
N ASP A 8 -10.78 -41.16 27.64
CA ASP A 8 -9.83 -40.68 28.65
C ASP A 8 -8.49 -40.48 27.94
N ASP A 9 -8.21 -39.25 27.54
CA ASP A 9 -6.88 -38.79 27.11
C ASP A 9 -6.84 -37.25 27.08
N ASN A 10 -7.19 -36.59 28.20
CA ASN A 10 -7.01 -35.15 28.36
C ASN A 10 -6.61 -34.70 29.78
N ASP A 11 -6.15 -35.61 30.65
CA ASP A 11 -5.89 -35.29 32.07
C ASP A 11 -4.45 -34.88 32.40
N PHE A 12 -3.54 -34.85 31.42
CA PHE A 12 -2.13 -34.53 31.68
C PHE A 12 -1.86 -33.01 31.79
N LEU A 13 -2.69 -32.16 31.18
CA LEU A 13 -2.49 -30.70 31.17
C LEU A 13 -3.15 -29.97 32.35
N SER A 14 -4.15 -30.59 33.00
CA SER A 14 -4.84 -30.00 34.16
C SER A 14 -4.00 -30.08 35.45
N GLY A 15 -3.10 -31.06 35.56
CA GLY A 15 -2.25 -31.26 36.75
C GLY A 15 -1.07 -30.29 36.86
N ALA A 16 -0.56 -29.76 35.75
CA ALA A 16 0.61 -28.89 35.74
C ALA A 16 0.31 -27.43 36.17
N LEU A 17 -0.94 -27.00 36.07
CA LEU A 17 -1.37 -25.62 36.39
C LEU A 17 -1.86 -25.43 37.83
N HIS A 18 -2.11 -26.51 38.59
CA HIS A 18 -2.46 -26.42 40.01
C HIS A 18 -1.25 -26.45 40.95
N GLY A 19 -0.07 -26.88 40.47
CA GLY A 19 1.15 -26.96 41.30
C GLY A 19 1.89 -25.65 41.54
N ALA A 20 1.56 -24.57 40.80
CA ALA A 20 2.26 -23.28 40.89
C ALA A 20 1.53 -22.25 41.77
N ALA A 21 0.37 -22.59 42.34
CA ALA A 21 -0.45 -21.67 43.14
C ALA A 21 -0.29 -21.85 44.67
N ASP A 22 0.41 -22.89 45.12
CA ASP A 22 0.45 -23.30 46.55
C ASP A 22 1.72 -22.88 47.30
N GLU A 23 2.60 -22.06 46.69
CA GLU A 23 3.86 -21.62 47.33
C GLU A 23 4.04 -20.10 47.28
N MET A 24 3.15 -19.36 47.96
CA MET A 24 3.42 -17.98 48.39
C MET A 24 2.93 -17.76 49.84
N PRO A 25 3.81 -17.32 50.76
CA PRO A 25 3.43 -17.03 52.14
C PRO A 25 2.70 -15.68 52.23
N GLY A 26 1.70 -15.64 53.11
CA GLY A 26 0.65 -14.62 53.13
C GLY A 26 1.09 -13.19 53.43
N GLY A 27 0.33 -12.28 52.83
CA GLY A 27 0.18 -10.87 53.17
C GLY A 27 -1.25 -10.46 52.79
N GLU A 28 -1.93 -9.76 53.69
CA GLU A 28 -3.35 -9.40 53.64
C GLU A 28 -3.75 -8.65 52.36
N VAL A 29 -4.86 -9.05 51.74
CA VAL A 29 -5.52 -8.33 50.63
C VAL A 29 -7.03 -8.41 50.85
N ASP A 30 -7.62 -7.32 51.33
CA ASP A 30 -9.03 -6.97 51.08
C ASP A 30 -9.01 -5.80 50.06
N ASP A 31 -9.97 -5.79 49.14
CA ASP A 31 -10.23 -4.78 48.09
C ASP A 31 -9.53 -4.89 46.72
N LEU A 32 -9.49 -6.07 46.08
CA LEU A 32 -9.16 -6.16 44.64
C LEU A 32 -9.87 -7.29 43.84
N HIS A 33 -11.18 -7.49 44.04
CA HIS A 33 -11.94 -8.58 43.39
C HIS A 33 -13.18 -8.18 42.57
N ILE A 34 -13.31 -6.92 42.16
CA ILE A 34 -14.38 -6.50 41.22
C ILE A 34 -13.79 -5.75 40.03
N SER A 35 -13.04 -6.43 39.15
CA SER A 35 -12.73 -5.86 37.83
C SER A 35 -12.20 -6.88 36.79
N PHE A 36 -11.65 -8.03 37.18
CA PHE A 36 -11.12 -9.00 36.20
C PHE A 36 -12.11 -10.08 35.71
N GLY A 37 -13.35 -10.08 36.18
CA GLY A 37 -14.35 -11.10 35.82
C GLY A 37 -15.09 -10.88 34.49
N VAL A 38 -15.13 -9.65 33.97
CA VAL A 38 -16.04 -9.29 32.85
C VAL A 38 -15.38 -9.43 31.47
N ILE A 39 -14.05 -9.36 31.38
CA ILE A 39 -13.33 -9.41 30.09
C ILE A 39 -13.19 -10.84 29.56
N ARG A 40 -13.18 -11.87 30.44
CA ARG A 40 -12.99 -13.26 30.03
C ARG A 40 -14.23 -13.92 29.41
N ASP A 41 -15.43 -13.46 29.74
CA ASP A 41 -16.70 -14.03 29.24
C ASP A 41 -17.14 -13.51 27.86
N ARG A 42 -16.62 -12.34 27.43
CA ARG A 42 -16.99 -11.74 26.13
C ARG A 42 -16.25 -12.37 24.95
N VAL A 43 -15.02 -12.85 25.16
CA VAL A 43 -14.21 -13.50 24.11
C VAL A 43 -14.72 -14.92 23.78
N ARG A 44 -15.31 -15.63 24.75
CA ARG A 44 -15.89 -16.96 24.51
C ARG A 44 -17.22 -16.94 23.74
N ARG A 45 -18.03 -15.87 23.83
CA ARG A 45 -19.31 -15.80 23.11
C ARG A 45 -19.17 -15.48 21.61
N ARG A 46 -18.08 -14.87 21.15
CA ARG A 46 -17.87 -14.58 19.71
C ARG A 46 -17.35 -15.77 18.90
N ARG A 47 -16.81 -16.83 19.52
CA ARG A 47 -16.36 -18.04 18.80
C ARG A 47 -17.44 -19.11 18.58
N ALA A 48 -18.64 -18.96 19.14
CA ALA A 48 -19.73 -19.93 18.98
C ALA A 48 -20.70 -19.61 17.82
N ALA A 49 -20.56 -18.48 17.13
CA ALA A 49 -21.48 -18.04 16.06
C ALA A 49 -20.92 -18.17 14.63
N LYS A 50 -19.69 -18.67 14.42
CA LYS A 50 -19.05 -18.79 13.09
C LYS A 50 -18.84 -20.24 12.60
N ILE A 51 -19.39 -21.25 13.27
CA ILE A 51 -19.35 -22.65 12.80
C ILE A 51 -20.79 -23.12 12.59
N GLY A 52 -21.41 -22.67 11.49
CA GLY A 52 -22.82 -22.92 11.22
C GLY A 52 -23.24 -22.80 9.77
N SER A 53 -22.32 -22.85 8.81
CA SER A 53 -22.68 -22.95 7.39
C SER A 53 -21.45 -23.39 6.59
N LEU A 54 -21.28 -24.70 6.42
CA LEU A 54 -20.62 -25.37 5.30
C LEU A 54 -20.48 -26.86 5.67
N ALA A 55 -21.53 -27.63 5.43
CA ALA A 55 -21.45 -29.09 5.43
C ALA A 55 -22.37 -29.62 4.34
N GLY A 56 -21.77 -29.91 3.18
CA GLY A 56 -22.49 -30.43 2.03
C GLY A 56 -21.58 -30.89 0.90
N GLY A 57 -20.89 -32.01 1.10
CA GLY A 57 -20.57 -32.94 0.00
C GLY A 57 -19.09 -33.18 -0.35
N SER A 58 -18.62 -34.40 -0.02
CA SER A 58 -17.71 -35.31 -0.80
C SER A 58 -16.32 -34.79 -1.25
N LEU A 59 -15.20 -35.50 -1.10
CA LEU A 59 -14.97 -36.92 -1.44
C LEU A 59 -13.63 -37.43 -0.82
N VAL A 60 -13.58 -38.74 -0.65
CA VAL A 60 -12.53 -39.59 -0.08
C VAL A 60 -11.27 -39.65 -0.96
N VAL A 61 -10.08 -39.40 -0.39
CA VAL A 61 -8.82 -40.04 -0.82
C VAL A 61 -8.02 -40.44 0.42
N ALA A 62 -7.95 -41.76 0.66
CA ALA A 62 -7.02 -42.38 1.58
C ALA A 62 -5.77 -42.80 0.79
N GLY A 63 -4.61 -42.28 1.16
CA GLY A 63 -3.33 -42.62 0.55
C GLY A 63 -2.20 -42.50 1.58
N VAL A 64 -1.69 -43.64 2.01
CA VAL A 64 -0.62 -43.83 3.01
C VAL A 64 0.71 -43.28 2.48
N LEU A 65 1.38 -42.41 3.24
CA LEU A 65 2.81 -42.12 3.08
C LEU A 65 3.56 -42.46 4.37
N ALA A 66 4.41 -43.47 4.26
CA ALA A 66 5.35 -43.90 5.28
C ALA A 66 6.59 -43.00 5.23
N PHE A 67 6.99 -42.44 6.38
CA PHE A 67 8.25 -41.72 6.53
C PHE A 67 9.43 -42.70 6.46
N GLY A 68 10.19 -42.64 5.37
CA GLY A 68 11.52 -43.22 5.23
C GLY A 68 12.57 -42.13 5.44
N VAL A 69 13.20 -42.11 6.61
CA VAL A 69 14.40 -41.31 6.88
C VAL A 69 15.57 -41.97 6.17
N VAL A 70 16.12 -41.32 5.14
CA VAL A 70 17.39 -41.71 4.53
C VAL A 70 18.38 -40.56 4.73
N GLN A 71 19.45 -40.86 5.44
CA GLN A 71 20.59 -40.00 5.68
C GLN A 71 21.34 -39.76 4.37
N THR A 72 21.55 -38.50 4.00
CA THR A 72 22.46 -38.13 2.91
C THR A 72 23.90 -38.05 3.44
N PRO A 73 24.90 -38.58 2.71
CA PRO A 73 26.29 -38.45 3.09
C PRO A 73 26.81 -37.03 2.79
N LEU A 74 27.55 -36.49 3.76
CA LEU A 74 28.41 -35.33 3.60
C LEU A 74 29.44 -35.59 2.49
N TRP A 75 29.39 -34.83 1.41
CA TRP A 75 30.48 -34.74 0.44
C TRP A 75 31.22 -33.43 0.65
N ASP A 76 32.33 -33.57 1.37
CA ASP A 76 33.36 -32.57 1.60
C ASP A 76 34.24 -32.53 0.34
N SER A 77 33.99 -31.57 -0.55
CA SER A 77 34.84 -31.31 -1.73
C SER A 77 35.67 -30.07 -1.45
N ALA A 78 36.84 -30.30 -0.83
CA ALA A 78 37.90 -29.32 -0.78
C ALA A 78 38.59 -29.28 -2.15
N ASP A 79 38.28 -28.27 -2.97
CA ASP A 79 39.07 -27.98 -4.15
C ASP A 79 40.34 -27.19 -3.77
N PRO A 80 41.51 -27.55 -4.34
CA PRO A 80 42.79 -26.97 -3.97
C PRO A 80 42.99 -25.57 -4.58
N VAL A 81 43.32 -24.61 -3.72
CA VAL A 81 43.87 -23.30 -4.06
C VAL A 81 45.14 -23.46 -4.91
N VAL A 82 45.10 -22.97 -6.15
CA VAL A 82 46.28 -22.85 -7.02
C VAL A 82 46.94 -21.48 -6.79
N PRO A 83 48.27 -21.41 -6.60
CA PRO A 83 48.97 -20.16 -6.31
C PRO A 83 49.20 -19.30 -7.56
N GLY A 84 49.20 -17.99 -7.35
CA GLY A 84 49.13 -16.96 -8.37
C GLY A 84 50.33 -16.82 -9.33
N ALA A 85 50.02 -16.22 -10.48
CA ALA A 85 50.99 -15.65 -11.39
C ALA A 85 50.99 -14.12 -11.23
N GLN A 86 52.08 -13.60 -10.65
CA GLN A 86 52.42 -12.19 -10.67
C GLN A 86 52.76 -11.79 -12.11
N SER A 87 52.04 -10.79 -12.67
CA SER A 87 52.48 -10.07 -13.86
C SER A 87 53.22 -8.78 -13.45
N PRO A 88 54.26 -8.36 -14.19
CA PRO A 88 55.20 -7.35 -13.72
C PRO A 88 54.70 -5.93 -13.97
N ASP A 89 55.08 -5.05 -13.03
CA ASP A 89 54.99 -3.60 -13.11
C ASP A 89 55.58 -3.05 -14.41
N ALA A 90 54.74 -2.37 -15.19
CA ALA A 90 55.17 -1.42 -16.20
C ALA A 90 54.83 -0.01 -15.69
N TYR A 91 55.81 0.62 -15.06
CA TYR A 91 55.84 2.07 -14.87
C TYR A 91 55.84 2.75 -16.25
N ALA A 92 54.72 3.37 -16.60
CA ALA A 92 54.66 4.40 -17.62
C ALA A 92 54.03 5.64 -16.98
N SER A 93 54.86 6.65 -16.70
CA SER A 93 54.40 8.04 -16.63
C SER A 93 53.84 8.43 -18.00
N PRO A 94 52.72 9.17 -18.00
CA PRO A 94 52.67 10.38 -18.81
C PRO A 94 52.16 11.56 -17.97
N ASP A 95 53.09 12.47 -17.66
CA ASP A 95 52.78 13.89 -17.62
C ASP A 95 52.32 14.29 -19.02
N ASP A 96 51.01 14.49 -19.20
CA ASP A 96 50.39 15.45 -20.14
C ASP A 96 48.87 15.23 -20.10
N ALA A 97 48.22 15.85 -19.13
CA ALA A 97 46.77 16.02 -19.15
C ALA A 97 46.45 17.31 -19.91
N PRO A 98 45.95 17.26 -21.17
CA PRO A 98 45.28 18.42 -21.73
C PRO A 98 44.00 18.62 -20.92
N SER A 99 43.80 19.83 -20.40
CA SER A 99 42.53 20.25 -19.82
C SER A 99 41.42 20.04 -20.86
N ARG A 100 40.71 18.92 -20.76
CA ARG A 100 39.45 18.70 -21.48
C ARG A 100 38.52 19.81 -21.00
N GLY A 101 38.19 20.74 -21.89
CA GLY A 101 37.00 21.54 -21.75
C GLY A 101 35.83 20.57 -21.58
N LEU A 102 35.23 20.58 -20.40
CA LEU A 102 33.92 19.97 -20.20
C LEU A 102 32.97 20.78 -21.08
N ASP A 103 32.61 20.21 -22.22
CA ASP A 103 31.50 20.68 -23.03
C ASP A 103 30.23 20.25 -22.27
N PRO A 104 29.46 21.17 -21.65
CA PRO A 104 28.28 20.82 -20.84
C PRO A 104 27.08 20.37 -21.69
N THR A 105 27.32 20.06 -22.97
CA THR A 105 26.30 19.70 -23.96
C THR A 105 26.33 18.20 -24.33
N ALA A 106 27.20 17.39 -23.71
CA ALA A 106 27.15 15.95 -23.89
C ALA A 106 25.96 15.39 -23.11
N GLU A 107 24.92 14.98 -23.82
CA GLU A 107 23.80 14.23 -23.24
C GLU A 107 24.36 13.03 -22.45
N PRO A 108 23.86 12.79 -21.23
CA PRO A 108 24.31 11.65 -20.43
C PRO A 108 24.10 10.38 -21.26
N THR A 109 25.20 9.72 -21.63
CA THR A 109 25.14 8.46 -22.36
C THR A 109 24.79 7.38 -21.34
N THR A 110 23.51 7.03 -21.23
CA THR A 110 23.04 5.96 -20.36
C THR A 110 23.68 4.64 -20.78
N ALA A 111 24.15 3.86 -19.80
CA ALA A 111 24.74 2.55 -20.06
C ALA A 111 23.65 1.59 -20.60
N PRO A 112 23.94 0.80 -21.64
CA PRO A 112 22.96 -0.15 -22.18
C PRO A 112 22.62 -1.25 -21.16
N ALA A 113 21.37 -1.71 -21.17
CA ALA A 113 20.86 -2.81 -20.35
C ALA A 113 21.65 -4.11 -20.53
N THR A 114 22.26 -4.31 -21.70
CA THR A 114 23.17 -5.45 -21.95
C THR A 114 24.36 -5.49 -20.98
N GLY A 115 24.69 -4.38 -20.32
CA GLY A 115 25.74 -4.31 -19.31
C GLY A 115 25.33 -4.80 -17.93
N VAL A 116 24.03 -4.98 -17.65
CA VAL A 116 23.52 -5.42 -16.33
C VAL A 116 23.00 -6.85 -16.33
N ILE A 117 22.75 -7.45 -17.50
CA ILE A 117 22.22 -8.82 -17.60
C ILE A 117 23.31 -9.90 -17.51
N GLN A 118 22.90 -11.09 -17.11
CA GLN A 118 23.68 -12.32 -17.19
C GLN A 118 23.32 -13.08 -18.48
N ASP A 119 24.16 -12.97 -19.50
CA ASP A 119 24.00 -13.65 -20.79
C ASP A 119 23.91 -15.19 -20.64
N GLY A 120 22.95 -15.80 -21.33
CA GLY A 120 22.63 -17.23 -21.26
C GLY A 120 21.91 -17.67 -19.99
N TYR A 121 21.57 -16.77 -19.05
CA TYR A 121 20.78 -17.12 -17.88
C TYR A 121 19.36 -17.55 -18.30
N GLN A 122 18.89 -18.64 -17.73
CA GLN A 122 17.55 -19.17 -17.93
C GLN A 122 16.89 -19.32 -16.56
N PRO A 123 15.82 -18.55 -16.26
CA PRO A 123 15.05 -18.73 -15.04
C PRO A 123 14.52 -20.16 -14.91
N SER A 124 14.47 -20.69 -13.69
CA SER A 124 14.11 -22.08 -13.43
C SER A 124 12.71 -22.45 -13.96
N TRP A 125 11.77 -21.50 -13.94
CA TRP A 125 10.41 -21.66 -14.46
C TRP A 125 10.34 -21.73 -16.01
N LEU A 126 11.44 -21.43 -16.71
CA LEU A 126 11.54 -21.50 -18.18
C LEU A 126 12.40 -22.66 -18.68
N GLU A 127 12.88 -23.58 -17.82
CA GLU A 127 13.73 -24.73 -18.19
C GLU A 127 13.12 -25.66 -19.26
N TRP A 128 11.80 -25.60 -19.45
CA TRP A 128 11.08 -26.35 -20.48
C TRP A 128 11.20 -25.74 -21.89
N SER A 129 11.72 -24.51 -22.01
CA SER A 129 11.85 -23.73 -23.25
C SER A 129 13.32 -23.48 -23.61
N ASP A 130 13.55 -22.86 -24.78
CA ASP A 130 14.88 -22.39 -25.19
C ASP A 130 15.10 -20.88 -24.89
N LEU A 131 14.19 -20.25 -24.12
CA LEU A 131 14.26 -18.83 -23.81
C LEU A 131 15.37 -18.54 -22.80
N THR A 132 16.32 -17.69 -23.17
CA THR A 132 17.43 -17.28 -22.31
C THR A 132 17.70 -15.79 -22.41
N CYS A 133 18.22 -15.20 -21.34
CA CYS A 133 18.68 -13.82 -21.32
C CYS A 133 19.86 -13.63 -22.28
N GLY A 134 19.88 -12.51 -23.00
CA GLY A 134 20.89 -12.21 -24.02
C GLY A 134 20.70 -12.94 -25.36
N MET A 135 19.69 -13.81 -25.50
CA MET A 135 19.40 -14.43 -26.79
C MET A 135 19.03 -13.38 -27.86
N PRO A 136 19.40 -13.57 -29.14
CA PRO A 136 18.97 -12.70 -30.22
C PRO A 136 17.44 -12.66 -30.34
N VAL A 137 16.87 -11.48 -30.58
CA VAL A 137 15.41 -11.33 -30.78
C VAL A 137 14.89 -12.10 -32.00
N ASP A 138 15.75 -12.35 -33.00
CA ASP A 138 15.41 -13.17 -34.17
C ASP A 138 15.15 -14.65 -33.79
N ASP A 139 15.69 -15.11 -32.66
CA ASP A 139 15.48 -16.45 -32.12
C ASP A 139 14.24 -16.52 -31.20
N LEU A 140 13.69 -15.37 -30.79
CA LEU A 140 12.43 -15.27 -30.02
C LEU A 140 11.22 -15.47 -30.95
N GLN A 141 10.90 -16.73 -31.24
CA GLN A 141 9.87 -17.10 -32.21
C GLN A 141 8.66 -17.79 -31.57
N SER A 142 7.51 -17.66 -32.24
CA SER A 142 6.32 -18.44 -31.91
C SER A 142 6.54 -19.91 -32.26
N THR A 143 6.41 -20.78 -31.27
CA THR A 143 6.49 -22.25 -31.42
C THR A 143 5.12 -22.93 -31.30
N ALA A 144 4.09 -22.20 -30.84
CA ALA A 144 2.73 -22.70 -30.63
C ALA A 144 1.90 -22.68 -31.93
N PRO A 145 1.62 -23.84 -32.57
CA PRO A 145 0.91 -23.85 -33.86
C PRO A 145 -0.52 -23.33 -33.72
N GLY A 146 -0.91 -22.38 -34.58
CA GLY A 146 -2.26 -21.80 -34.62
C GLY A 146 -2.54 -20.75 -33.56
N TRP A 147 -1.64 -20.56 -32.58
CA TRP A 147 -1.72 -19.48 -31.62
C TRP A 147 -1.08 -18.21 -32.18
N SER A 148 -1.66 -17.06 -31.86
CA SER A 148 -1.02 -15.77 -32.05
C SER A 148 -1.38 -14.83 -30.92
N VAL A 149 -0.45 -13.95 -30.55
CA VAL A 149 -0.68 -12.89 -29.57
C VAL A 149 -0.29 -11.56 -30.18
N ALA A 150 -1.01 -10.50 -29.82
CA ALA A 150 -0.71 -9.13 -30.23
C ALA A 150 -0.85 -8.20 -29.03
N ALA A 151 0.06 -7.25 -28.90
CA ALA A 151 -0.13 -6.09 -28.05
C ALA A 151 -1.33 -5.28 -28.57
N ALA A 152 -2.19 -4.85 -27.65
CA ALA A 152 -3.47 -4.21 -27.97
C ALA A 152 -3.63 -2.82 -27.31
N GLY A 153 -2.62 -2.31 -26.62
CA GLY A 153 -2.70 -1.03 -25.93
C GLY A 153 -1.34 -0.45 -25.57
N ASP A 154 -1.35 0.60 -24.76
CA ASP A 154 -0.15 1.22 -24.20
C ASP A 154 0.39 0.37 -23.05
N ILE A 155 1.70 0.44 -22.83
CA ILE A 155 2.30 0.02 -21.57
C ILE A 155 1.81 0.94 -20.45
N TYR A 156 1.55 0.37 -19.29
CA TYR A 156 1.22 1.12 -18.08
C TYR A 156 2.03 0.62 -16.89
N ALA A 157 2.34 1.54 -15.99
CA ALA A 157 2.89 1.28 -14.68
C ALA A 157 1.77 0.93 -13.70
N ARG A 158 2.05 0.02 -12.77
CA ARG A 158 1.27 -0.18 -11.55
C ARG A 158 2.22 -0.11 -10.37
N THR A 159 2.08 0.95 -9.59
CA THR A 159 2.97 1.29 -8.47
C THR A 159 2.24 1.14 -7.15
N SER A 160 2.82 0.37 -6.25
CA SER A 160 2.35 0.21 -4.87
C SER A 160 3.20 1.08 -3.94
N ASP A 161 2.57 2.02 -3.25
CA ASP A 161 3.18 3.06 -2.40
C ASP A 161 2.51 3.07 -1.01
N PHE A 162 2.74 1.98 -0.23
CA PHE A 162 2.13 1.76 1.09
C PHE A 162 3.14 2.02 2.23
N ASP A 163 3.56 3.28 2.42
CA ASP A 163 4.50 3.70 3.47
C ASP A 163 5.88 3.00 3.47
N GLY A 164 6.34 2.59 2.29
CA GLY A 164 7.61 1.87 2.08
C GLY A 164 8.34 2.33 0.83
N GLU A 165 9.33 1.54 0.38
CA GLU A 165 9.92 1.75 -0.95
C GLU A 165 8.88 1.37 -2.01
N PRO A 166 8.50 2.31 -2.91
CA PRO A 166 7.52 2.02 -3.93
C PRO A 166 7.95 0.85 -4.80
N SER A 167 7.01 -0.04 -5.10
CA SER A 167 7.27 -1.15 -6.02
C SER A 167 6.44 -0.98 -7.28
N THR A 168 7.11 -1.00 -8.44
CA THR A 168 6.48 -0.83 -9.75
C THR A 168 6.46 -2.15 -10.51
N SER A 169 5.32 -2.44 -11.12
CA SER A 169 5.13 -3.49 -12.12
C SER A 169 4.62 -2.88 -13.41
N TRP A 170 4.77 -3.62 -14.51
CA TRP A 170 4.35 -3.19 -15.84
C TRP A 170 3.20 -4.03 -16.34
N GLY A 171 2.29 -3.41 -17.07
CA GLY A 171 1.22 -4.12 -17.77
C GLY A 171 1.01 -3.59 -19.18
N MET A 172 0.43 -4.43 -20.03
CA MET A 172 -0.01 -4.06 -21.36
C MET A 172 -1.22 -4.91 -21.73
N ALA A 173 -2.21 -4.32 -22.40
CA ALA A 173 -3.32 -5.10 -22.93
C ALA A 173 -2.84 -6.00 -24.09
N ALA A 174 -3.32 -7.24 -24.13
CA ALA A 174 -3.01 -8.21 -25.15
C ALA A 174 -4.27 -8.90 -25.69
N THR A 175 -4.29 -9.16 -26.99
CA THR A 175 -5.29 -10.05 -27.61
C THR A 175 -4.62 -11.36 -28.00
N VAL A 176 -5.26 -12.47 -27.66
CA VAL A 176 -4.79 -13.81 -28.02
C VAL A 176 -5.80 -14.44 -28.96
N ALA A 177 -5.32 -14.92 -30.11
CA ALA A 177 -6.09 -15.82 -30.97
C ALA A 177 -5.74 -17.27 -30.59
N GLU A 178 -6.75 -18.01 -30.15
CA GLU A 178 -6.59 -19.37 -29.65
C GLU A 178 -6.26 -20.36 -30.77
N GLY A 179 -5.30 -21.24 -30.48
CA GLY A 179 -5.00 -22.44 -31.25
C GLY A 179 -5.48 -23.71 -30.54
N GLU A 180 -4.93 -24.87 -30.89
CA GLU A 180 -5.18 -26.10 -30.11
C GLU A 180 -4.48 -26.00 -28.74
N GLY A 181 -5.21 -26.30 -27.66
CA GLY A 181 -4.70 -26.26 -26.28
C GLY A 181 -5.51 -25.35 -25.35
N THR A 182 -4.87 -24.89 -24.29
CA THR A 182 -5.40 -23.91 -23.33
C THR A 182 -4.36 -22.83 -23.04
N LEU A 183 -4.82 -21.64 -22.66
CA LEU A 183 -3.95 -20.60 -22.10
C LEU A 183 -4.35 -20.42 -20.63
N ASP A 184 -3.70 -21.19 -19.76
CA ASP A 184 -4.04 -21.24 -18.33
C ASP A 184 -3.27 -20.22 -17.48
N VAL A 185 -2.41 -19.42 -18.11
CA VAL A 185 -1.59 -18.40 -17.46
C VAL A 185 -1.67 -17.07 -18.23
N ALA A 186 -1.42 -15.96 -17.54
CA ALA A 186 -1.34 -14.66 -18.18
C ALA A 186 -0.11 -14.58 -19.11
N PRO A 187 -0.18 -13.84 -20.24
CA PRO A 187 0.99 -13.48 -21.00
C PRO A 187 1.97 -12.63 -20.18
N VAL A 188 3.23 -12.63 -20.56
CA VAL A 188 4.28 -11.80 -19.96
C VAL A 188 4.83 -10.77 -20.94
N LEU A 189 5.45 -9.73 -20.40
CA LEU A 189 6.20 -8.73 -21.16
C LEU A 189 7.67 -9.15 -21.23
N VAL A 190 8.18 -9.39 -22.44
CA VAL A 190 9.59 -9.68 -22.71
C VAL A 190 10.25 -8.45 -23.31
N TRP A 191 11.32 -7.98 -22.68
CA TRP A 191 12.01 -6.76 -23.08
C TRP A 191 13.27 -7.09 -23.85
N SER A 192 13.60 -6.26 -24.83
CA SER A 192 14.81 -6.38 -25.61
C SER A 192 15.43 -5.02 -25.90
N GLN A 193 16.75 -4.96 -25.97
CA GLN A 193 17.51 -3.77 -26.31
C GLN A 193 18.71 -4.15 -27.16
N GLY A 194 18.97 -3.42 -28.25
CA GLY A 194 20.09 -3.72 -29.13
C GLY A 194 19.99 -5.07 -29.84
N GLY A 195 18.78 -5.58 -30.04
CA GLY A 195 18.54 -6.86 -30.73
C GLY A 195 18.73 -8.11 -29.86
N VAL A 196 18.87 -7.97 -28.54
CA VAL A 196 18.94 -9.09 -27.59
C VAL A 196 17.90 -8.96 -26.48
N VAL A 197 17.45 -10.08 -25.93
CA VAL A 197 16.51 -10.13 -24.80
C VAL A 197 17.21 -9.71 -23.50
N VAL A 198 16.60 -8.79 -22.76
CA VAL A 198 17.15 -8.21 -21.51
C VAL A 198 16.23 -8.38 -20.29
N ASP A 199 15.02 -8.88 -20.49
CA ASP A 199 14.10 -9.33 -19.44
C ASP A 199 13.12 -10.37 -20.01
N LEU A 200 12.80 -11.41 -19.24
CA LEU A 200 11.90 -12.51 -19.64
C LEU A 200 10.52 -12.42 -18.97
N GLY A 201 10.28 -11.42 -18.13
CA GLY A 201 9.01 -11.19 -17.46
C GLY A 201 8.79 -12.03 -16.20
N SER A 202 7.61 -11.93 -15.59
CA SER A 202 7.29 -12.58 -14.31
C SER A 202 7.07 -14.10 -14.42
N ASN A 203 7.34 -14.84 -13.33
CA ASN A 203 7.00 -16.28 -13.24
C ASN A 203 5.48 -16.48 -13.14
N VAL A 204 4.82 -16.70 -14.28
CA VAL A 204 3.37 -16.92 -14.36
C VAL A 204 2.96 -18.39 -14.18
N LEU A 205 3.91 -19.33 -14.11
CA LEU A 205 3.62 -20.77 -14.07
C LEU A 205 3.43 -21.33 -12.65
N GLU A 206 4.01 -20.69 -11.63
CA GLU A 206 3.90 -21.16 -10.24
C GLU A 206 2.53 -20.89 -9.61
N ALA A 207 1.89 -19.80 -10.00
CA ALA A 207 0.58 -19.39 -9.51
C ALA A 207 -0.36 -19.13 -10.71
N PRO A 208 -0.84 -20.19 -11.39
CA PRO A 208 -1.81 -20.02 -12.46
C PRO A 208 -3.09 -19.40 -11.88
N GLY A 209 -3.22 -18.10 -12.06
CA GLY A 209 -4.39 -17.31 -11.70
C GLY A 209 -5.34 -17.15 -12.88
N PRO A 210 -6.58 -16.72 -12.63
CA PRO A 210 -7.43 -16.27 -13.72
C PRO A 210 -6.71 -15.15 -14.49
N GLN A 211 -6.86 -15.16 -15.81
CA GLN A 211 -6.39 -14.05 -16.63
C GLN A 211 -7.15 -12.79 -16.23
N SER A 212 -6.42 -11.79 -15.75
CA SER A 212 -6.99 -10.49 -15.43
C SER A 212 -7.22 -9.69 -16.71
N GLU A 213 -8.26 -8.86 -16.70
CA GLU A 213 -8.41 -7.81 -17.71
C GLU A 213 -7.35 -6.72 -17.48
N PRO A 214 -6.85 -6.06 -18.53
CA PRO A 214 -5.85 -5.01 -18.40
C PRO A 214 -6.40 -3.77 -17.69
N LEU A 215 -5.55 -3.04 -16.96
CA LEU A 215 -5.93 -1.77 -16.31
C LEU A 215 -6.27 -0.68 -17.33
N LEU A 216 -5.65 -0.75 -18.51
CA LEU A 216 -5.97 0.10 -19.64
C LEU A 216 -6.61 -0.74 -20.75
N GLY A 217 -7.94 -0.65 -20.85
CA GLY A 217 -8.74 -1.48 -21.74
C GLY A 217 -8.42 -1.29 -23.22
N ALA A 218 -8.34 -2.41 -23.95
CA ALA A 218 -8.10 -2.47 -25.39
C ALA A 218 -9.27 -3.06 -26.20
N GLY A 219 -10.44 -3.12 -25.60
CA GLY A 219 -11.63 -3.74 -26.19
C GLY A 219 -11.95 -5.12 -25.58
N GLN A 220 -13.04 -5.71 -26.07
CA GLN A 220 -13.60 -6.93 -25.49
C GLN A 220 -12.66 -8.12 -25.69
N GLY A 221 -12.41 -8.86 -24.60
CA GLY A 221 -11.58 -10.08 -24.60
C GLY A 221 -10.08 -9.83 -24.58
N ALA A 222 -9.63 -8.58 -24.37
CA ALA A 222 -8.24 -8.31 -24.06
C ALA A 222 -7.91 -8.81 -22.64
N ILE A 223 -6.72 -9.37 -22.48
CA ILE A 223 -6.17 -9.81 -21.19
C ILE A 223 -4.89 -9.03 -20.87
N ALA A 224 -4.54 -8.94 -19.59
CA ALA A 224 -3.32 -8.28 -19.16
C ALA A 224 -2.09 -9.16 -19.44
N ALA A 225 -1.11 -8.59 -20.13
CA ALA A 225 0.26 -9.09 -20.12
C ALA A 225 1.03 -8.39 -19.00
N THR A 226 1.80 -9.12 -18.20
CA THR A 226 2.46 -8.59 -16.99
C THR A 226 3.99 -8.60 -17.08
N GLY A 227 4.63 -7.61 -16.47
CA GLY A 227 6.07 -7.54 -16.29
C GLY A 227 6.43 -7.00 -14.91
N ASN A 228 7.65 -7.27 -14.46
CA ASN A 228 8.16 -6.75 -13.18
C ASN A 228 8.97 -5.48 -13.41
N GLY A 229 9.08 -4.60 -12.41
CA GLY A 229 10.02 -3.48 -12.42
C GLY A 229 11.49 -3.90 -12.34
N LEU A 230 11.74 -5.15 -11.93
CA LEU A 230 13.06 -5.75 -11.77
C LEU A 230 13.27 -6.81 -12.85
N THR A 231 14.41 -6.77 -13.55
CA THR A 231 14.69 -7.70 -14.65
C THR A 231 15.00 -9.11 -14.13
N THR A 232 14.40 -10.11 -14.75
CA THR A 232 14.73 -11.51 -14.48
C THR A 232 16.09 -11.92 -15.04
N CYS A 233 16.73 -11.07 -15.83
CA CYS A 233 18.01 -11.36 -16.46
C CYS A 233 19.22 -10.95 -15.62
N ALA A 234 19.02 -10.45 -14.41
CA ALA A 234 20.09 -10.09 -13.48
C ALA A 234 19.78 -10.62 -12.07
N PRO A 235 19.88 -11.95 -11.84
CA PRO A 235 19.60 -12.55 -10.53
C PRO A 235 20.58 -12.04 -9.46
N SER A 236 20.08 -11.69 -8.27
CA SER A 236 20.92 -11.19 -7.16
C SER A 236 21.61 -12.31 -6.37
N GLU A 237 21.03 -13.51 -6.36
CA GLU A 237 21.58 -14.68 -5.67
C GLU A 237 21.48 -15.95 -6.53
N THR A 238 22.49 -16.83 -6.44
CA THR A 238 22.45 -18.18 -7.02
C THR A 238 21.75 -19.20 -6.12
N GLY A 239 20.83 -18.73 -5.26
CA GLY A 239 20.06 -19.57 -4.33
C GLY A 239 19.02 -20.43 -5.04
N THR A 240 18.24 -21.21 -4.27
CA THR A 240 17.13 -22.01 -4.83
C THR A 240 15.91 -21.20 -5.21
N THR A 241 15.90 -19.90 -4.93
CA THR A 241 14.82 -18.97 -5.24
C THR A 241 15.39 -17.87 -6.13
N ASP A 242 14.82 -17.72 -7.32
CA ASP A 242 15.19 -16.67 -8.26
C ASP A 242 14.77 -15.31 -7.67
N LEU A 243 15.73 -14.59 -7.08
CA LEU A 243 15.56 -13.23 -6.56
C LEU A 243 16.15 -12.23 -7.55
N PHE A 244 15.42 -11.16 -7.83
CA PHE A 244 15.78 -10.13 -8.79
C PHE A 244 15.70 -8.78 -8.11
N GLU A 245 16.77 -8.00 -8.17
CA GLU A 245 16.88 -6.69 -7.51
C GLU A 245 17.29 -5.58 -8.48
N THR A 246 17.67 -5.94 -9.71
CA THR A 246 18.20 -4.99 -10.69
C THR A 246 17.06 -4.45 -11.54
N GLN A 247 16.88 -3.13 -11.56
CA GLN A 247 15.99 -2.47 -12.51
C GLN A 247 16.62 -2.41 -13.90
N LEU A 248 15.79 -2.40 -14.95
CA LEU A 248 16.28 -2.03 -16.28
C LEU A 248 16.71 -0.56 -16.27
N PRO A 249 17.87 -0.20 -16.86
CA PRO A 249 18.30 1.20 -16.93
C PRO A 249 17.37 2.02 -17.83
N GLU A 250 17.49 3.36 -17.80
CA GLU A 250 16.80 4.21 -18.77
C GLU A 250 17.26 3.91 -20.20
N GLY A 251 16.36 4.03 -21.17
CA GLY A 251 16.68 3.84 -22.58
C GLY A 251 15.48 3.44 -23.43
N ASP A 252 15.75 3.22 -24.72
CA ASP A 252 14.76 2.71 -25.68
C ASP A 252 14.83 1.18 -25.74
N TYR A 253 13.65 0.54 -25.76
CA TYR A 253 13.44 -0.89 -25.73
C TYR A 253 12.42 -1.31 -26.80
N GLU A 254 12.49 -2.57 -27.18
CA GLU A 254 11.39 -3.28 -27.85
C GLU A 254 10.77 -4.27 -26.85
N VAL A 255 9.48 -4.10 -26.58
CA VAL A 255 8.70 -4.97 -25.70
C VAL A 255 7.79 -5.85 -26.54
N ARG A 256 7.78 -7.15 -26.26
CA ARG A 256 6.90 -8.13 -26.90
C ARG A 256 6.01 -8.77 -25.84
N VAL A 257 4.77 -9.04 -26.20
CA VAL A 257 3.90 -9.90 -25.40
C VAL A 257 4.21 -11.34 -25.76
N VAL A 258 4.51 -12.16 -24.75
CA VAL A 258 4.75 -13.59 -24.91
C VAL A 258 3.73 -14.38 -24.10
N ALA A 259 2.95 -15.22 -24.78
CA ALA A 259 1.99 -16.12 -24.16
C ALA A 259 2.55 -17.55 -24.15
N TYR A 260 2.19 -18.30 -23.11
CA TYR A 260 2.62 -19.69 -22.91
C TYR A 260 1.41 -20.63 -22.96
N PRO A 261 0.84 -20.95 -24.14
CA PRO A 261 -0.24 -21.93 -24.21
C PRO A 261 0.26 -23.35 -23.93
N GLN A 262 -0.58 -24.15 -23.27
CA GLN A 262 -0.40 -25.57 -23.11
C GLN A 262 -1.03 -26.30 -24.31
N ILE A 263 -0.21 -26.71 -25.28
CA ILE A 263 -0.65 -27.37 -26.53
C ILE A 263 -1.02 -28.85 -26.32
N ALA A 264 -0.49 -29.46 -25.26
CA ALA A 264 -0.90 -30.76 -24.73
C ALA A 264 -0.55 -30.82 -23.25
N SER A 265 -1.14 -31.76 -22.48
CA SER A 265 -0.89 -31.88 -21.04
C SER A 265 0.61 -31.91 -20.69
N GLY A 266 1.09 -30.86 -19.99
CA GLY A 266 2.50 -30.71 -19.60
C GLY A 266 3.46 -30.29 -20.74
N GLN A 267 2.94 -30.00 -21.92
CA GLN A 267 3.69 -29.49 -23.07
C GLN A 267 3.29 -28.04 -23.32
N TRP A 268 4.19 -27.13 -22.98
CA TRP A 268 4.04 -25.70 -23.22
C TRP A 268 4.71 -25.31 -24.53
N ALA A 269 4.20 -24.26 -25.14
CA ALA A 269 4.79 -23.63 -26.31
C ALA A 269 4.76 -22.11 -26.14
N THR A 270 5.35 -21.37 -27.08
CA THR A 270 5.42 -19.91 -27.06
C THR A 270 4.60 -19.32 -28.20
N ALA A 271 3.84 -18.26 -27.92
CA ALA A 271 3.30 -17.34 -28.93
C ALA A 271 3.88 -15.96 -28.63
N VAL A 272 4.46 -15.32 -29.64
CA VAL A 272 5.23 -14.06 -29.52
C VAL A 272 4.58 -13.01 -30.41
N SER A 273 4.35 -11.80 -29.87
CA SER A 273 3.81 -10.68 -30.64
C SER A 273 4.89 -9.97 -31.47
N GLU A 274 4.44 -9.10 -32.38
CA GLU A 274 5.28 -8.04 -32.92
C GLU A 274 5.79 -7.11 -31.79
N PRO A 275 6.96 -6.47 -31.95
CA PRO A 275 7.50 -5.54 -30.96
C PRO A 275 6.71 -4.24 -30.87
N VAL A 276 6.64 -3.71 -29.65
CA VAL A 276 6.20 -2.36 -29.32
C VAL A 276 7.40 -1.55 -28.84
N SER A 277 7.64 -0.38 -29.42
CA SER A 277 8.68 0.53 -28.95
C SER A 277 8.29 1.15 -27.62
N VAL A 278 9.12 0.96 -26.61
CA VAL A 278 8.94 1.47 -25.25
C VAL A 278 10.18 2.23 -24.83
N ARG A 279 10.01 3.37 -24.17
CA ARG A 279 11.09 4.12 -23.53
C ARG A 279 10.97 4.00 -22.02
N ILE A 280 12.07 3.73 -21.32
CA ILE A 280 12.17 3.89 -19.87
C ILE A 280 12.96 5.17 -19.58
N ASP A 281 12.42 6.05 -18.75
CA ASP A 281 13.11 7.22 -18.19
C ASP A 281 12.77 7.38 -16.70
N ALA A 282 13.12 8.52 -16.11
CA ALA A 282 12.88 8.83 -14.70
C ALA A 282 11.39 8.79 -14.30
N ASP A 283 10.47 8.98 -15.24
CA ASP A 283 9.02 8.95 -15.01
C ASP A 283 8.42 7.55 -15.26
N GLY A 284 9.23 6.57 -15.67
CA GLY A 284 8.83 5.18 -15.87
C GLY A 284 8.83 4.74 -17.33
N ALA A 285 7.98 3.77 -17.67
CA ALA A 285 7.91 3.19 -19.01
C ALA A 285 6.79 3.82 -19.85
N HIS A 286 7.12 4.15 -21.10
CA HIS A 286 6.23 4.88 -22.00
C HIS A 286 6.14 4.24 -23.37
N THR A 287 4.95 4.24 -23.98
CA THR A 287 4.76 3.77 -25.37
C THR A 287 4.75 4.96 -26.33
N ALA A 288 5.22 4.79 -27.58
CA ALA A 288 5.13 5.89 -28.55
C ALA A 288 3.68 6.33 -28.81
N THR A 289 3.40 7.62 -28.70
CA THR A 289 2.03 8.18 -28.88
C THR A 289 1.50 7.97 -30.30
N GLY A 290 2.37 8.11 -31.31
CA GLY A 290 2.01 7.96 -32.72
C GLY A 290 1.01 9.03 -33.16
N THR A 291 -0.17 8.62 -33.63
CA THR A 291 -1.25 9.54 -34.05
C THR A 291 -2.29 9.80 -32.98
N ARG A 292 -2.11 9.26 -31.78
CA ARG A 292 -3.04 9.39 -30.65
C ARG A 292 -2.75 10.68 -29.88
N GLY A 293 -3.67 11.06 -29.00
CA GLY A 293 -3.51 12.21 -28.11
C GLY A 293 -3.89 13.56 -28.73
N GLY A 294 -3.33 14.63 -28.17
CA GLY A 294 -3.67 16.00 -28.53
C GLY A 294 -3.12 17.01 -27.50
N ALA A 295 -3.45 18.28 -27.68
CA ALA A 295 -3.20 19.26 -26.63
C ALA A 295 -4.19 19.06 -25.47
N ALA A 296 -3.70 19.17 -24.24
CA ALA A 296 -4.53 19.21 -23.05
C ALA A 296 -4.14 20.42 -22.18
N THR A 297 -5.12 20.90 -21.42
CA THR A 297 -5.01 21.95 -20.41
C THR A 297 -5.31 21.44 -19.01
N VAL A 298 -5.98 20.29 -18.90
CA VAL A 298 -6.18 19.58 -17.64
C VAL A 298 -4.84 19.11 -17.10
N GLU A 299 -4.59 19.35 -15.81
CA GLU A 299 -3.46 18.77 -15.07
C GLU A 299 -4.00 17.77 -14.04
N PRO A 300 -3.26 16.67 -13.76
CA PRO A 300 -3.57 15.82 -12.61
C PRO A 300 -3.60 16.65 -11.32
N SER A 301 -4.60 16.41 -10.47
CA SER A 301 -4.60 17.04 -9.15
C SER A 301 -3.42 16.52 -8.32
N ALA A 302 -2.98 17.31 -7.34
CA ALA A 302 -2.10 16.77 -6.31
C ALA A 302 -2.78 15.57 -5.61
N PRO A 303 -2.00 14.61 -5.09
CA PRO A 303 -2.52 13.57 -4.20
C PRO A 303 -3.26 14.19 -3.01
N SER A 304 -4.39 13.61 -2.63
CA SER A 304 -5.17 14.05 -1.46
C SER A 304 -5.06 13.06 -0.31
N PRO A 305 -5.19 13.51 0.95
CA PRO A 305 -5.35 12.59 2.09
C PRO A 305 -6.48 11.59 1.86
N GLY A 306 -6.28 10.34 2.29
CA GLY A 306 -7.24 9.24 2.12
C GLY A 306 -7.35 8.66 0.70
N GLU A 307 -6.58 9.16 -0.28
CA GLU A 307 -6.53 8.58 -1.62
C GLU A 307 -6.13 7.10 -1.57
N GLN A 308 -6.97 6.23 -2.14
CA GLN A 308 -6.71 4.79 -2.17
C GLN A 308 -5.93 4.43 -3.44
N SER A 309 -6.36 4.96 -4.59
CA SER A 309 -5.73 4.70 -5.87
C SER A 309 -5.94 5.82 -6.88
N ARG A 310 -5.00 5.96 -7.80
CA ARG A 310 -5.00 6.99 -8.83
C ARG A 310 -4.52 6.43 -10.13
N PHE A 311 -5.28 6.67 -11.19
CA PHE A 311 -4.88 6.41 -12.56
C PHE A 311 -4.57 7.73 -13.27
N VAL A 312 -3.42 7.83 -13.94
CA VAL A 312 -3.05 8.95 -14.80
C VAL A 312 -2.70 8.44 -16.19
N LEU A 313 -3.25 9.06 -17.22
CA LEU A 313 -2.93 8.84 -18.62
C LEU A 313 -2.58 10.18 -19.28
N ASP A 314 -1.40 10.25 -19.86
CA ASP A 314 -0.91 11.41 -20.60
C ASP A 314 -0.47 11.01 -22.01
N ARG A 315 -1.09 11.61 -23.01
CA ARG A 315 -0.79 11.46 -24.45
C ARG A 315 -0.49 12.81 -25.09
N THR A 316 -0.10 13.81 -24.30
CA THR A 316 0.20 15.18 -24.78
C THR A 316 1.61 15.29 -25.38
N THR A 317 2.48 14.32 -25.07
CA THR A 317 3.86 14.27 -25.57
C THR A 317 4.03 13.22 -26.67
N GLU A 318 5.26 13.07 -27.19
CA GLU A 318 5.60 11.98 -28.13
C GLU A 318 5.56 10.58 -27.49
N TRP A 319 5.53 10.51 -26.15
CA TRP A 319 5.46 9.30 -25.36
C TRP A 319 4.20 9.30 -24.48
N VAL A 320 3.52 8.16 -24.45
CA VAL A 320 2.34 7.91 -23.62
C VAL A 320 2.80 7.45 -22.26
N THR A 321 2.43 8.20 -21.24
CA THR A 321 2.57 7.80 -19.84
C THR A 321 1.23 7.29 -19.35
N ALA A 322 1.20 6.09 -18.77
CA ALA A 322 0.02 5.53 -18.12
C ALA A 322 0.44 4.89 -16.80
N GLU A 323 -0.17 5.30 -15.69
CA GLU A 323 0.22 4.83 -14.35
C GLU A 323 -1.02 4.66 -13.48
N LEU A 324 -1.09 3.52 -12.79
CA LEU A 324 -1.92 3.33 -11.61
C LEU A 324 -1.02 3.36 -10.36
N THR A 325 -1.17 4.36 -9.51
CA THR A 325 -0.55 4.41 -8.18
C THR A 325 -1.55 3.98 -7.12
N GLN A 326 -1.14 3.08 -6.24
CA GLN A 326 -1.90 2.60 -5.09
C GLN A 326 -1.28 3.13 -3.80
N ARG A 327 -2.07 3.79 -2.94
CA ARG A 327 -1.55 4.50 -1.74
C ARG A 327 -2.23 4.09 -0.43
N GLY A 328 -3.44 3.53 -0.50
CA GLY A 328 -4.21 3.19 0.68
C GLY A 328 -5.03 1.93 0.47
N TYR A 329 -5.41 1.30 1.58
CA TYR A 329 -6.30 0.14 1.57
C TYR A 329 -7.76 0.57 1.48
N SER A 330 -8.63 -0.34 1.03
CA SER A 330 -10.09 -0.12 1.08
C SER A 330 -10.52 0.19 2.51
N THR A 331 -11.12 1.37 2.71
CA THR A 331 -11.78 1.72 3.97
C THR A 331 -13.23 1.22 3.97
N ASP A 332 -13.83 1.08 5.16
CA ASP A 332 -15.28 0.83 5.31
C ASP A 332 -16.12 2.10 4.99
N GLY A 333 -15.45 3.19 4.60
CA GLY A 333 -16.04 4.48 4.28
C GLY A 333 -16.75 4.51 2.93
N VAL A 334 -17.57 5.55 2.74
CA VAL A 334 -18.19 5.84 1.44
C VAL A 334 -17.11 6.42 0.53
N VAL A 335 -16.90 5.80 -0.63
CA VAL A 335 -15.90 6.24 -1.61
C VAL A 335 -16.54 6.80 -2.89
N SER A 336 -15.76 7.59 -3.61
CA SER A 336 -16.10 8.12 -4.93
C SER A 336 -14.90 8.07 -5.86
N VAL A 337 -15.17 8.07 -7.16
CA VAL A 337 -14.16 8.33 -8.18
C VAL A 337 -14.30 9.78 -8.65
N THR A 338 -13.28 10.57 -8.36
CA THR A 338 -13.10 11.90 -8.95
C THR A 338 -12.24 11.77 -10.19
N ALA A 339 -12.68 12.29 -11.32
CA ALA A 339 -11.95 12.19 -12.57
C ALA A 339 -12.06 13.45 -13.43
N GLN A 340 -11.11 13.60 -14.35
CA GLN A 340 -11.16 14.61 -15.41
C GLN A 340 -10.49 14.05 -16.65
N CYS A 341 -11.08 14.30 -17.81
CA CYS A 341 -10.57 13.85 -19.11
C CYS A 341 -10.68 14.98 -20.13
N GLU A 342 -9.72 15.07 -21.05
CA GLU A 342 -9.73 16.02 -22.15
C GLU A 342 -9.44 15.33 -23.49
N SER A 343 -10.33 15.55 -24.46
CA SER A 343 -10.20 15.13 -25.85
C SER A 343 -10.57 16.30 -26.78
N PRO A 344 -9.97 16.42 -27.99
CA PRO A 344 -10.43 17.32 -29.03
C PRO A 344 -11.90 17.09 -29.42
N ASN A 345 -12.43 15.88 -29.20
CA ASN A 345 -13.86 15.59 -29.33
C ASN A 345 -14.52 15.56 -27.93
N PRO A 346 -15.27 16.59 -27.53
CA PRO A 346 -15.89 16.66 -26.20
C PRO A 346 -17.01 15.63 -25.99
N ALA A 347 -17.43 14.92 -27.05
CA ALA A 347 -18.38 13.81 -26.95
C ALA A 347 -17.72 12.47 -26.60
N ASP A 348 -16.39 12.41 -26.58
CA ASP A 348 -15.67 11.22 -26.12
C ASP A 348 -15.93 11.01 -24.63
N SER A 349 -16.05 9.75 -24.24
CA SER A 349 -16.12 9.32 -22.85
C SER A 349 -15.25 8.07 -22.65
N VAL A 350 -14.82 7.87 -21.41
CA VAL A 350 -14.05 6.70 -20.98
C VAL A 350 -14.80 6.04 -19.84
N SER A 351 -15.19 4.77 -20.01
CA SER A 351 -15.75 3.99 -18.90
C SER A 351 -14.65 3.61 -17.92
N PHE A 352 -15.01 3.44 -16.64
CA PHE A 352 -14.10 2.88 -15.64
C PHE A 352 -14.81 1.86 -14.77
N ASP A 353 -14.03 0.93 -14.24
CA ASP A 353 -14.41 -0.01 -13.20
C ASP A 353 -13.47 0.18 -12.00
N VAL A 354 -14.00 0.04 -10.78
CA VAL A 354 -13.21 -0.16 -9.57
C VAL A 354 -13.22 -1.64 -9.26
N VAL A 355 -12.05 -2.26 -9.22
CA VAL A 355 -11.92 -3.72 -9.20
C VAL A 355 -11.07 -4.22 -8.03
N LEU A 356 -11.39 -5.42 -7.54
CA LEU A 356 -10.52 -6.19 -6.65
C LEU A 356 -9.41 -6.85 -7.47
N PRO A 357 -8.13 -6.49 -7.27
CA PRO A 357 -7.04 -7.05 -8.07
C PRO A 357 -6.92 -8.58 -7.99
N SER A 358 -7.16 -9.16 -6.82
CA SER A 358 -7.02 -10.60 -6.57
C SER A 358 -8.05 -11.46 -7.31
N THR A 359 -9.27 -10.96 -7.50
CA THR A 359 -10.37 -11.72 -8.13
C THR A 359 -10.81 -11.17 -9.48
N GLY A 360 -10.49 -9.90 -9.77
CA GLY A 360 -11.02 -9.17 -10.91
C GLY A 360 -12.48 -8.72 -10.74
N ASP A 361 -13.07 -8.89 -9.55
CA ASP A 361 -14.47 -8.53 -9.30
C ASP A 361 -14.66 -7.00 -9.38
N VAL A 362 -15.69 -6.58 -10.12
CA VAL A 362 -16.06 -5.17 -10.26
C VAL A 362 -16.94 -4.77 -9.06
N LEU A 363 -16.43 -3.83 -8.25
CA LEU A 363 -17.13 -3.29 -7.08
C LEU A 363 -17.94 -2.03 -7.40
N GLY A 364 -17.53 -1.28 -8.40
CA GLY A 364 -18.19 -0.05 -8.86
C GLY A 364 -17.81 0.27 -10.29
N SER A 365 -18.63 1.05 -10.99
CA SER A 365 -18.37 1.47 -12.37
C SER A 365 -18.95 2.84 -12.66
N GLY A 366 -18.46 3.48 -13.72
CA GLY A 366 -18.98 4.76 -14.19
C GLY A 366 -18.40 5.18 -15.54
N GLU A 367 -18.66 6.44 -15.91
CA GLU A 367 -18.16 7.05 -17.14
C GLU A 367 -17.54 8.42 -16.85
N ILE A 368 -16.44 8.72 -17.53
CA ILE A 368 -15.70 10.00 -17.46
C ILE A 368 -15.90 10.71 -18.79
N ALA A 369 -16.52 11.89 -18.78
CA ALA A 369 -16.67 12.71 -19.97
C ALA A 369 -15.36 13.45 -20.31
N CYS A 370 -14.93 13.43 -21.57
CA CYS A 370 -13.66 14.01 -22.00
C CYS A 370 -13.77 15.47 -22.50
N GLY A 371 -14.74 16.22 -21.97
CA GLY A 371 -14.94 17.63 -22.28
C GLY A 371 -14.10 18.60 -21.45
N GLY A 372 -13.17 18.11 -20.63
CA GLY A 372 -12.32 18.91 -19.75
C GLY A 372 -12.97 19.30 -18.41
N ALA A 373 -14.21 18.92 -18.15
CA ALA A 373 -14.87 19.18 -16.86
C ALA A 373 -14.55 18.06 -15.85
N ARG A 374 -14.34 18.44 -14.59
CA ARG A 374 -14.19 17.49 -13.48
C ARG A 374 -15.54 16.81 -13.19
N SER A 375 -15.52 15.50 -12.96
CA SER A 375 -16.66 14.67 -12.58
C SER A 375 -16.40 13.93 -11.29
N VAL A 376 -17.44 13.72 -10.48
CA VAL A 376 -17.41 12.89 -9.26
C VAL A 376 -18.48 11.83 -9.38
N THR A 377 -18.09 10.56 -9.25
CA THR A 377 -19.00 9.41 -9.30
C THR A 377 -19.02 8.74 -7.93
N PRO A 378 -20.11 8.87 -7.14
CA PRO A 378 -20.22 8.19 -5.85
C PRO A 378 -20.41 6.69 -6.06
N LEU A 379 -19.63 5.88 -5.32
CA LEU A 379 -19.69 4.41 -5.42
C LEU A 379 -20.30 3.76 -4.17
N GLY A 380 -20.44 4.50 -3.06
CA GLY A 380 -20.95 3.93 -1.81
C GLY A 380 -19.82 3.29 -0.99
N VAL A 381 -20.19 2.41 -0.07
CA VAL A 381 -19.23 1.56 0.65
C VAL A 381 -18.88 0.37 -0.24
N LEU A 382 -17.59 0.18 -0.50
CA LEU A 382 -17.09 -0.94 -1.31
C LEU A 382 -16.61 -2.06 -0.38
N ALA A 383 -17.08 -3.29 -0.62
CA ALA A 383 -16.69 -4.45 0.18
C ALA A 383 -15.34 -5.02 -0.29
N GLY A 384 -14.26 -4.25 -0.09
CA GLY A 384 -12.91 -4.59 -0.55
C GLY A 384 -12.15 -5.59 0.32
N GLY A 385 -12.66 -5.93 1.51
CA GLY A 385 -12.02 -6.91 2.41
C GLY A 385 -10.63 -6.50 2.92
N GLY A 386 -10.31 -5.20 2.92
CA GLY A 386 -8.99 -4.68 3.25
C GLY A 386 -7.96 -4.82 2.11
N GLU A 387 -8.36 -5.25 0.92
CA GLU A 387 -7.53 -5.21 -0.27
C GLU A 387 -7.52 -3.78 -0.86
N VAL A 388 -6.47 -3.46 -1.60
CA VAL A 388 -6.34 -2.21 -2.33
C VAL A 388 -7.10 -2.34 -3.64
N LEU A 389 -7.86 -1.31 -4.01
CA LEU A 389 -8.76 -1.35 -5.16
C LEU A 389 -8.10 -0.69 -6.37
N ASP A 390 -8.12 -1.34 -7.52
CA ASP A 390 -7.60 -0.75 -8.75
C ASP A 390 -8.69 0.06 -9.47
N ILE A 391 -8.29 1.14 -10.14
CA ILE A 391 -9.12 1.80 -11.16
C ILE A 391 -8.72 1.21 -12.51
N ARG A 392 -9.65 0.48 -13.14
CA ARG A 392 -9.49 -0.04 -14.49
C ARG A 392 -10.24 0.85 -15.47
N LEU A 393 -9.55 1.36 -16.47
CA LEU A 393 -10.15 2.11 -17.57
C LEU A 393 -10.61 1.15 -18.66
N GLY A 394 -11.78 1.40 -19.24
CA GLY A 394 -12.25 0.71 -20.43
C GLY A 394 -11.48 1.14 -21.68
N THR A 395 -12.08 0.96 -22.86
CA THR A 395 -11.48 1.42 -24.11
C THR A 395 -11.35 2.94 -24.11
N VAL A 396 -10.12 3.44 -24.20
CA VAL A 396 -9.83 4.87 -24.25
C VAL A 396 -9.78 5.34 -25.72
N PRO A 397 -10.62 6.29 -26.16
CA PRO A 397 -10.56 6.83 -27.50
C PRO A 397 -9.19 7.42 -27.84
N ASP A 398 -8.72 7.25 -29.08
CA ASP A 398 -7.41 7.75 -29.54
C ASP A 398 -7.26 9.27 -29.40
N GLY A 399 -8.37 10.02 -29.42
CA GLY A 399 -8.38 11.47 -29.25
C GLY A 399 -8.14 11.94 -27.81
N VAL A 400 -8.27 11.07 -26.80
CA VAL A 400 -8.03 11.46 -25.41
C VAL A 400 -6.56 11.87 -25.25
N ALA A 401 -6.35 13.15 -24.94
CA ALA A 401 -5.04 13.75 -24.77
C ALA A 401 -4.52 13.54 -23.34
N ARG A 402 -5.41 13.68 -22.35
CA ARG A 402 -5.07 13.47 -20.94
C ARG A 402 -6.29 13.03 -20.15
N LEU A 403 -6.08 12.14 -19.19
CA LEU A 403 -7.11 11.66 -18.27
C LEU A 403 -6.46 11.38 -16.91
N TRP A 404 -7.17 11.70 -15.84
CA TRP A 404 -6.85 11.17 -14.52
C TRP A 404 -8.14 10.78 -13.78
N ALA A 405 -8.03 9.78 -12.92
CA ALA A 405 -9.09 9.31 -12.04
C ALA A 405 -8.50 8.97 -10.67
N VAL A 406 -9.18 9.38 -9.61
CA VAL A 406 -8.77 9.20 -8.22
C VAL A 406 -9.91 8.54 -7.47
N LEU A 407 -9.63 7.40 -6.86
CA LEU A 407 -10.49 6.71 -5.92
C LEU A 407 -10.09 7.14 -4.51
N GLY A 408 -11.04 7.72 -3.80
CA GLY A 408 -10.85 8.17 -2.43
C GLY A 408 -12.18 8.41 -1.72
N PRO A 409 -12.16 9.02 -0.53
CA PRO A 409 -13.35 9.35 0.23
C PRO A 409 -14.36 10.13 -0.63
N ALA A 410 -15.64 9.88 -0.43
CA ALA A 410 -16.69 10.57 -1.16
C ALA A 410 -16.69 12.06 -0.80
N VAL A 411 -16.37 12.90 -1.79
CA VAL A 411 -16.61 14.34 -1.72
C VAL A 411 -18.03 14.64 -2.24
N SER A 412 -18.81 15.40 -1.48
CA SER A 412 -20.16 15.81 -1.90
C SER A 412 -20.13 16.51 -3.26
N ALA A 413 -21.01 16.08 -4.18
CA ALA A 413 -21.08 16.60 -5.55
C ALA A 413 -21.38 18.11 -5.63
N ASP A 414 -21.98 18.68 -4.59
CA ASP A 414 -22.29 20.11 -4.50
C ASP A 414 -21.08 20.97 -4.12
N GLY A 415 -19.93 20.36 -3.80
CA GLY A 415 -18.81 21.08 -3.21
C GLY A 415 -19.14 21.72 -1.85
N GLU A 416 -20.34 21.44 -1.31
CA GLU A 416 -20.63 21.56 0.12
C GLU A 416 -19.87 20.44 0.80
N ASP A 417 -18.63 20.80 1.07
CA ASP A 417 -17.65 20.09 1.85
C ASP A 417 -18.36 19.51 3.08
N THR A 418 -18.43 18.18 3.18
CA THR A 418 -18.92 17.49 4.40
C THR A 418 -18.04 17.78 5.61
N THR A 419 -16.95 18.53 5.42
CA THR A 419 -16.23 19.26 6.47
C THR A 419 -17.14 20.23 7.23
N SER A 420 -18.33 20.60 6.72
CA SER A 420 -19.29 21.44 7.45
C SER A 420 -19.73 20.87 8.80
N ASP A 421 -19.56 19.56 8.99
CA ASP A 421 -19.96 18.86 10.21
C ASP A 421 -18.77 18.49 11.10
N CYS A 422 -17.57 18.99 10.77
CA CYS A 422 -16.37 18.90 11.60
C CYS A 422 -16.09 20.27 12.21
N SER A 423 -16.06 20.36 13.53
CA SER A 423 -15.83 21.60 14.27
C SER A 423 -14.49 22.27 13.94
N ALA A 424 -13.49 21.49 13.54
CA ALA A 424 -12.19 22.02 13.15
C ALA A 424 -12.12 22.65 11.75
N SER A 425 -13.19 22.57 10.94
CA SER A 425 -13.24 23.18 9.59
C SER A 425 -13.08 24.71 9.59
N THR A 426 -13.21 25.35 10.75
CA THR A 426 -12.99 26.80 10.91
C THR A 426 -11.53 27.19 11.12
N PHE A 427 -10.63 26.23 11.37
CA PHE A 427 -9.19 26.48 11.47
C PHE A 427 -8.56 26.62 10.08
N ASP A 428 -7.40 27.29 10.05
CA ASP A 428 -6.58 27.36 8.85
C ASP A 428 -6.12 25.92 8.48
N PRO A 429 -6.37 25.41 7.27
CA PRO A 429 -5.91 24.08 6.86
C PRO A 429 -4.37 23.96 6.90
N ASP A 430 -3.66 25.08 6.84
CA ASP A 430 -2.19 25.13 6.97
C ASP A 430 -1.73 25.26 8.44
N LEU A 431 -2.63 25.14 9.42
CA LEU A 431 -2.27 25.14 10.84
C LEU A 431 -1.45 23.89 11.18
N VAL A 432 -0.17 24.09 11.48
CA VAL A 432 0.76 23.02 11.86
C VAL A 432 1.16 23.18 13.32
N TYR A 433 1.08 22.08 14.09
CA TYR A 433 1.67 22.00 15.43
C TYR A 433 3.19 21.84 15.33
N ASP A 434 3.93 22.67 16.07
CA ASP A 434 5.38 22.59 16.19
C ASP A 434 5.77 21.49 17.20
N PRO A 435 6.37 20.37 16.77
CA PRO A 435 6.73 19.29 17.68
C PRO A 435 7.74 19.72 18.75
N GLU A 436 8.55 20.77 18.52
CA GLU A 436 9.49 21.30 19.50
C GLU A 436 8.80 22.02 20.68
N SER A 437 7.51 22.33 20.56
CA SER A 437 6.72 22.91 21.66
C SER A 437 6.32 21.89 22.73
N SER A 438 6.46 20.59 22.46
CA SER A 438 6.25 19.51 23.43
C SER A 438 7.50 19.28 24.30
N PRO A 439 7.37 18.96 25.60
CA PRO A 439 8.47 18.52 26.46
C PRO A 439 9.30 17.35 25.91
N THR A 440 8.70 16.46 25.12
CA THR A 440 9.43 15.39 24.40
C THR A 440 9.11 15.38 22.92
N ALA A 441 10.11 14.99 22.11
CA ALA A 441 9.99 14.96 20.66
C ALA A 441 8.91 13.96 20.18
N ALA A 442 8.84 12.76 20.76
CA ALA A 442 7.87 11.75 20.33
C ALA A 442 6.42 12.12 20.68
N ALA A 443 6.19 12.72 21.86
CA ALA A 443 4.89 13.30 22.18
C ALA A 443 4.54 14.46 21.23
N GLY A 444 5.53 15.27 20.85
CA GLY A 444 5.38 16.36 19.88
C GLY A 444 5.00 15.86 18.48
N THR A 445 5.62 14.80 18.00
CA THR A 445 5.26 14.15 16.72
C THR A 445 3.82 13.64 16.75
N THR A 446 3.40 13.00 17.84
CA THR A 446 2.04 12.47 17.97
C THR A 446 1.02 13.60 18.03
N ALA A 447 1.30 14.67 18.78
CA ALA A 447 0.46 15.87 18.81
C ALA A 447 0.34 16.51 17.40
N GLN A 448 1.43 16.51 16.62
CA GLN A 448 1.40 16.98 15.23
C GLN A 448 0.47 16.14 14.35
N LEU A 449 0.52 14.81 14.47
CA LEU A 449 -0.38 13.91 13.74
C LEU A 449 -1.85 14.15 14.13
N ILE A 450 -2.15 14.31 15.43
CA ILE A 450 -3.50 14.61 15.92
C ILE A 450 -4.00 15.94 15.35
N VAL A 451 -3.20 17.01 15.41
CA VAL A 451 -3.61 18.33 14.88
C VAL A 451 -3.80 18.28 13.37
N ALA A 452 -2.90 17.63 12.63
CA ALA A 452 -3.02 17.49 11.18
C ALA A 452 -4.29 16.73 10.77
N ALA A 453 -4.58 15.61 11.43
CA ALA A 453 -5.81 14.84 11.19
C ALA A 453 -7.06 15.63 11.61
N ALA A 454 -7.00 16.36 12.72
CA ALA A 454 -8.14 17.14 13.19
C ALA A 454 -8.48 18.32 12.27
N VAL A 455 -7.48 19.13 11.89
CA VAL A 455 -7.65 20.30 11.01
C VAL A 455 -8.12 19.89 9.60
N SER A 456 -7.66 18.73 9.11
CA SER A 456 -8.11 18.17 7.83
C SER A 456 -9.45 17.42 7.93
N CYS A 457 -10.04 17.34 9.13
CA CYS A 457 -11.26 16.59 9.42
C CYS A 457 -11.17 15.11 8.97
N ASP A 458 -9.98 14.52 9.09
CA ASP A 458 -9.71 13.14 8.72
C ASP A 458 -10.11 12.20 9.87
N SER A 459 -11.37 11.76 9.84
CA SER A 459 -11.90 10.80 10.82
C SER A 459 -11.20 9.47 10.80
N ASP A 460 -10.80 9.00 9.64
CA ASP A 460 -10.18 7.68 9.53
C ASP A 460 -8.80 7.70 10.19
N SER A 461 -8.00 8.74 9.93
CA SER A 461 -6.71 8.94 10.61
C SER A 461 -6.87 9.12 12.13
N MET A 462 -7.87 9.90 12.58
CA MET A 462 -8.14 10.07 14.02
C MET A 462 -8.56 8.76 14.70
N ILE A 463 -9.46 8.00 14.07
CA ILE A 463 -9.94 6.69 14.55
C ILE A 463 -8.78 5.69 14.58
N GLN A 464 -7.98 5.63 13.51
CA GLN A 464 -6.83 4.74 13.39
C GLN A 464 -5.81 5.06 14.49
N LEU A 465 -5.41 6.32 14.63
CA LEU A 465 -4.43 6.74 15.61
C LEU A 465 -4.88 6.38 17.03
N ALA A 466 -6.11 6.73 17.41
CA ALA A 466 -6.66 6.38 18.71
C ALA A 466 -6.75 4.84 18.94
N THR A 467 -7.07 4.07 17.89
CA THR A 467 -7.16 2.61 17.96
C THR A 467 -5.79 1.96 18.13
N GLU A 468 -4.79 2.40 17.35
CA GLU A 468 -3.42 1.89 17.39
C GLU A 468 -2.76 2.14 18.74
N HIS A 469 -2.98 3.32 19.32
CA HIS A 469 -2.46 3.66 20.65
C HIS A 469 -3.30 3.08 21.80
N GLY A 470 -4.47 2.51 21.52
CA GLY A 470 -5.39 2.02 22.56
C GLY A 470 -5.86 3.15 23.49
N THR A 471 -6.09 4.34 22.94
CA THR A 471 -6.40 5.56 23.67
C THR A 471 -7.71 5.43 24.44
N GLU A 472 -7.70 5.85 25.71
CA GLU A 472 -8.90 6.01 26.52
C GLU A 472 -9.61 7.33 26.16
N LEU A 473 -10.85 7.25 25.66
CA LEU A 473 -11.59 8.42 25.20
C LEU A 473 -12.68 8.85 26.20
N MET A 474 -13.23 10.06 25.99
CA MET A 474 -14.17 10.85 26.80
C MET A 474 -14.93 10.10 27.90
N PHE A 475 -15.55 8.97 27.55
CA PHE A 475 -15.98 7.98 28.51
C PHE A 475 -15.31 6.64 28.19
N SER A 476 -14.81 5.93 29.21
CA SER A 476 -14.11 4.63 29.06
C SER A 476 -14.90 3.52 28.32
N THR A 477 -16.14 3.79 27.93
CA THR A 477 -17.00 2.91 27.13
C THR A 477 -17.16 3.32 25.66
N GLU A 478 -16.73 4.51 25.27
CA GLU A 478 -16.83 4.99 23.89
C GLU A 478 -15.67 4.46 23.04
N THR A 479 -15.97 4.11 21.79
CA THR A 479 -14.96 3.69 20.81
C THR A 479 -14.46 4.88 20.00
N PRO A 480 -13.25 4.81 19.41
CA PRO A 480 -12.75 5.85 18.51
C PRO A 480 -13.75 6.27 17.42
N GLU A 481 -14.48 5.32 16.84
CA GLU A 481 -15.50 5.59 15.82
C GLU A 481 -16.70 6.38 16.36
N GLN A 482 -17.02 6.25 17.65
CA GLN A 482 -18.10 7.01 18.28
C GLN A 482 -17.69 8.45 18.58
N VAL A 483 -16.42 8.67 18.90
CA VAL A 483 -15.89 9.99 19.27
C VAL A 483 -15.51 10.80 18.03
N PHE A 484 -14.79 10.19 17.09
CA PHE A 484 -14.24 10.87 15.91
C PHE A 484 -15.01 10.58 14.62
N GLY A 485 -16.11 9.83 14.67
CA GLY A 485 -16.98 9.66 13.51
C GLY A 485 -17.62 10.99 13.08
N LEU A 486 -17.62 11.28 11.78
CA LEU A 486 -18.35 12.41 11.19
C LEU A 486 -19.74 11.96 10.68
N PRO A 487 -20.80 12.78 10.80
CA PRO A 487 -20.83 14.14 11.38
C PRO A 487 -20.55 14.12 12.89
N GLU A 488 -19.89 15.18 13.37
CA GLU A 488 -19.44 15.25 14.76
C GLU A 488 -20.62 15.35 15.74
N THR A 489 -20.37 14.94 16.99
CA THR A 489 -21.32 15.13 18.09
C THR A 489 -21.25 16.55 18.66
N ASP A 490 -22.21 16.92 19.52
CA ASP A 490 -22.20 18.22 20.22
C ASP A 490 -20.96 18.43 21.13
N ALA A 491 -20.11 17.41 21.31
CA ALA A 491 -18.89 17.49 22.11
C ALA A 491 -17.72 18.18 21.39
N LEU A 492 -17.80 18.36 20.07
CA LEU A 492 -16.80 19.06 19.26
C LEU A 492 -15.33 18.60 19.51
N PRO A 493 -15.03 17.27 19.54
CA PRO A 493 -13.69 16.75 19.78
C PRO A 493 -12.59 17.31 18.88
N TYR A 494 -12.87 17.57 17.60
CA TYR A 494 -11.87 18.04 16.64
C TYR A 494 -11.36 19.44 16.98
N GLU A 495 -12.28 20.40 17.12
CA GLU A 495 -11.95 21.77 17.54
C GLU A 495 -11.28 21.78 18.91
N THR A 496 -11.77 20.96 19.84
CA THR A 496 -11.22 20.89 21.20
C THR A 496 -9.77 20.39 21.19
N LEU A 497 -9.46 19.35 20.42
CA LEU A 497 -8.10 18.82 20.31
C LEU A 497 -7.14 19.83 19.68
N VAL A 498 -7.55 20.52 18.63
CA VAL A 498 -6.76 21.59 18.00
C VAL A 498 -6.47 22.70 19.02
N ARG A 499 -7.50 23.22 19.71
CA ARG A 499 -7.33 24.27 20.73
C ARG A 499 -6.45 23.84 21.89
N LEU A 500 -6.57 22.59 22.36
CA LEU A 500 -5.71 22.04 23.42
C LEU A 500 -4.25 22.05 23.00
N LEU A 501 -3.94 21.43 21.86
CA LEU A 501 -2.56 21.21 21.45
C LEU A 501 -1.91 22.49 20.92
N THR A 502 -2.59 23.29 20.11
CA THR A 502 -1.97 24.51 19.53
C THR A 502 -2.13 25.75 20.41
N GLY A 503 -3.06 25.73 21.36
CA GLY A 503 -3.40 26.89 22.19
C GLY A 503 -2.90 26.82 23.64
N THR A 504 -2.35 25.69 24.08
CA THR A 504 -1.89 25.51 25.47
C THR A 504 -0.55 24.79 25.55
N SER A 505 0.14 24.91 26.68
CA SER A 505 1.42 24.23 26.91
C SER A 505 1.23 22.89 27.62
N GLY A 506 1.99 21.88 27.17
CA GLY A 506 2.04 20.56 27.79
C GLY A 506 3.05 20.50 28.93
N VAL A 507 2.83 19.60 29.90
CA VAL A 507 3.81 19.34 30.97
C VAL A 507 3.87 17.86 31.33
N VAL A 508 5.03 17.40 31.79
CA VAL A 508 5.22 16.05 32.34
C VAL A 508 4.38 15.91 33.62
N ASN A 509 3.47 14.93 33.64
CA ASN A 509 2.51 14.69 34.72
C ASN A 509 2.52 13.21 35.13
N GLY A 510 3.56 12.84 35.89
CA GLY A 510 3.70 11.49 36.46
C GLY A 510 3.98 10.39 35.42
N GLY A 511 3.98 9.14 35.92
CA GLY A 511 4.40 7.94 35.19
C GLY A 511 5.75 7.40 35.67
N ASP A 512 6.06 6.18 35.28
CA ASP A 512 7.39 5.59 35.51
C ASP A 512 8.42 6.24 34.58
N ALA A 513 9.70 6.22 34.97
CA ALA A 513 10.78 6.78 34.17
C ALA A 513 10.87 6.13 32.78
N GLY A 514 10.85 6.94 31.72
CA GLY A 514 10.75 6.52 30.32
C GLY A 514 9.32 6.19 29.87
N ASN A 515 8.33 6.49 30.69
CA ASN A 515 6.91 6.26 30.45
C ASN A 515 6.06 7.35 31.12
N GLU A 516 6.62 8.54 31.28
CA GLU A 516 5.92 9.70 31.81
C GLU A 516 4.84 10.17 30.84
N THR A 517 3.80 10.85 31.33
CA THR A 517 2.72 11.39 30.48
C THR A 517 2.86 12.88 30.34
N ILE A 518 2.94 13.38 29.11
CA ILE A 518 2.79 14.79 28.80
C ILE A 518 1.30 15.12 28.73
N THR A 519 0.84 16.06 29.56
CA THR A 519 -0.58 16.44 29.69
C THR A 519 -0.81 17.88 29.22
N TRP A 520 -1.83 18.07 28.39
CA TRP A 520 -2.38 19.38 28.00
C TRP A 520 -3.84 19.53 28.48
N PRO A 521 -4.27 20.72 28.93
CA PRO A 521 -3.43 21.87 29.23
C PRO A 521 -2.69 21.66 30.56
N ARG A 522 -1.52 22.27 30.75
CA ARG A 522 -0.75 22.13 32.00
C ARG A 522 -1.53 22.52 33.26
N VAL A 523 -2.53 23.42 33.17
CA VAL A 523 -3.38 23.82 34.31
C VAL A 523 -4.18 22.65 34.93
N SER A 524 -4.36 21.55 34.20
CA SER A 524 -4.98 20.33 34.72
C SER A 524 -4.12 19.59 35.76
N THR A 525 -2.83 19.93 35.87
CA THR A 525 -1.89 19.30 36.81
C THR A 525 -1.82 20.05 38.14
N GLU A 526 -1.46 19.35 39.22
CA GLU A 526 -1.35 19.95 40.56
C GLU A 526 -0.33 21.09 40.61
N GLU A 527 0.78 20.98 39.86
CA GLU A 527 1.85 21.99 39.84
C GLU A 527 1.39 23.34 39.26
N PHE A 528 0.51 23.32 38.25
CA PHE A 528 0.07 24.52 37.55
C PHE A 528 -1.36 24.95 37.87
N ARG A 529 -2.04 24.25 38.78
CA ARG A 529 -3.42 24.56 39.20
C ARG A 529 -3.59 26.01 39.64
N ASP A 530 -2.59 26.59 40.29
CA ASP A 530 -2.63 27.96 40.80
C ASP A 530 -1.96 29.00 39.87
N SER A 531 -1.41 28.59 38.71
CA SER A 531 -0.67 29.46 37.79
C SER A 531 -1.62 30.36 36.97
N ASP A 532 -1.46 31.68 37.12
CA ASP A 532 -2.19 32.67 36.33
C ASP A 532 -1.97 32.47 34.82
N GLU A 533 -0.72 32.17 34.43
CA GLU A 533 -0.34 31.97 33.04
C GLU A 533 -1.00 30.72 32.45
N ALA A 534 -1.05 29.62 33.20
CA ALA A 534 -1.67 28.38 32.74
C ALA A 534 -3.20 28.53 32.56
N TRP A 535 -3.87 29.29 33.43
CA TRP A 535 -5.29 29.62 33.25
C TRP A 535 -5.52 30.57 32.06
N ALA A 536 -4.61 31.53 31.83
CA ALA A 536 -4.70 32.44 30.69
C ALA A 536 -4.62 31.70 29.36
N GLU A 537 -3.76 30.69 29.22
CA GLU A 537 -3.67 29.84 28.01
C GLU A 537 -5.02 29.19 27.65
N VAL A 538 -5.73 28.63 28.63
CA VAL A 538 -7.03 27.99 28.41
C VAL A 538 -8.10 29.00 27.99
N VAL A 539 -8.03 30.23 28.51
CA VAL A 539 -8.95 31.31 28.10
C VAL A 539 -8.61 31.84 26.71
N GLU A 540 -7.33 32.04 26.40
CA GLU A 540 -6.86 32.55 25.11
C GLU A 540 -7.06 31.55 23.97
N SER A 541 -6.89 30.25 24.24
CA SER A 541 -7.27 29.17 23.32
C SER A 541 -8.79 29.03 23.14
N GLY A 542 -9.58 29.71 23.98
CA GLY A 542 -11.04 29.70 23.97
C GLY A 542 -11.66 28.37 24.40
N LEU A 543 -10.91 27.53 25.12
CA LEU A 543 -11.44 26.34 25.80
C LEU A 543 -12.38 26.73 26.96
N LEU A 544 -12.11 27.87 27.62
CA LEU A 544 -12.98 28.47 28.63
C LEU A 544 -13.15 29.97 28.39
N THR A 545 -14.27 30.52 28.83
CA THR A 545 -14.38 31.97 29.04
C THR A 545 -13.67 32.38 30.34
N GLN A 546 -13.27 33.65 30.47
CA GLN A 546 -12.68 34.17 31.71
C GLN A 546 -13.56 33.89 32.94
N ALA A 547 -14.89 34.00 32.80
CA ALA A 547 -15.82 33.77 33.89
C ALA A 547 -15.87 32.30 34.34
N GLU A 548 -15.72 31.35 33.39
CA GLU A 548 -15.64 29.92 33.70
C GLU A 548 -14.29 29.56 34.33
N ALA A 549 -13.20 30.12 33.81
CA ALA A 549 -11.87 29.97 34.40
C ALA A 549 -11.83 30.48 35.85
N ASP A 550 -12.34 31.67 36.11
CA ASP A 550 -12.42 32.23 37.46
C ASP A 550 -13.29 31.36 38.40
N ALA A 551 -14.38 30.79 37.87
CA ALA A 551 -15.28 29.92 38.63
C ALA A 551 -14.64 28.57 38.98
N GLN A 552 -14.01 27.90 38.01
CA GLN A 552 -13.30 26.63 38.23
C GLN A 552 -12.09 26.83 39.14
N ARG A 553 -11.34 27.92 38.97
CA ARG A 553 -10.20 28.25 39.83
C ARG A 553 -10.59 28.52 41.28
N ALA A 554 -11.77 29.09 41.51
CA ALA A 554 -12.30 29.31 42.86
C ALA A 554 -12.77 28.00 43.53
N ASP A 555 -12.94 26.91 42.77
CA ASP A 555 -13.27 25.60 43.30
C ASP A 555 -12.00 24.84 43.71
N GLU A 556 -11.64 24.94 44.99
CA GLU A 556 -10.48 24.24 45.57
C GLU A 556 -10.60 22.70 45.51
N THR A 557 -11.80 22.16 45.20
CA THR A 557 -12.04 20.71 45.19
C THR A 557 -11.65 20.09 43.86
N PHE A 558 -12.13 20.68 42.75
CA PHE A 558 -12.03 20.07 41.42
C PHE A 558 -10.97 20.75 40.53
N GLY A 559 -10.69 22.04 40.72
CA GLY A 559 -9.77 22.77 39.85
C GLY A 559 -10.27 22.84 38.40
N TYR A 560 -9.37 22.66 37.42
CA TYR A 560 -9.74 22.60 36.01
C TYR A 560 -10.56 21.33 35.72
N THR A 561 -11.78 21.48 35.19
CA THR A 561 -12.73 20.40 34.88
C THR A 561 -12.98 20.22 33.37
N GLY A 562 -12.10 20.78 32.53
CA GLY A 562 -12.24 20.73 31.07
C GLY A 562 -11.60 19.47 30.46
N MET A 563 -11.58 19.42 29.12
CA MET A 563 -10.92 18.33 28.40
C MET A 563 -9.40 18.36 28.61
N VAL A 564 -8.81 17.18 28.71
CA VAL A 564 -7.36 16.93 28.76
C VAL A 564 -6.95 15.89 27.74
N ILE A 565 -5.74 16.03 27.23
CA ILE A 565 -5.06 15.01 26.42
C ILE A 565 -3.75 14.62 27.10
N GLY A 566 -3.51 13.31 27.18
CA GLY A 566 -2.28 12.72 27.70
C GLY A 566 -1.56 11.91 26.64
N ILE A 567 -0.31 12.27 26.34
CA ILE A 567 0.57 11.54 25.41
C ILE A 567 1.81 11.12 26.19
N ALA A 568 2.15 9.83 26.15
CA ALA A 568 3.34 9.31 26.80
C ALA A 568 4.62 9.90 26.18
N GLU A 569 5.74 9.89 26.92
CA GLU A 569 7.02 10.37 26.41
C GLU A 569 7.50 9.65 25.14
N ASP A 570 7.08 8.40 24.95
CA ASP A 570 7.36 7.58 23.77
C ASP A 570 6.45 7.87 22.56
N GLY A 571 5.49 8.78 22.71
CA GLY A 571 4.49 9.12 21.68
C GLY A 571 3.17 8.38 21.82
N THR A 572 2.99 7.50 22.80
CA THR A 572 1.71 6.78 22.94
C THR A 572 0.58 7.71 23.37
N TRP A 573 -0.45 7.92 22.54
CA TRP A 573 -1.65 8.67 22.92
C TRP A 573 -2.48 7.88 23.93
N ARG A 574 -2.38 8.25 25.21
CA ARG A 574 -2.98 7.48 26.32
C ARG A 574 -4.45 7.78 26.53
N TYR A 575 -4.80 9.06 26.61
CA TYR A 575 -6.17 9.46 26.91
C TYR A 575 -6.56 10.79 26.28
N TYR A 576 -7.86 10.96 26.08
CA TYR A 576 -8.53 12.21 25.77
C TYR A 576 -9.89 12.22 26.48
N SER A 577 -9.98 12.90 27.63
CA SER A 577 -11.14 12.85 28.52
C SER A 577 -11.32 14.16 29.28
N PRO A 578 -12.50 14.44 29.87
CA PRO A 578 -12.61 15.49 30.89
C PRO A 578 -11.81 15.08 32.15
N THR A 579 -11.41 16.07 32.95
CA THR A 579 -10.89 15.83 34.31
C THR A 579 -12.03 15.55 35.30
N ASP A 580 -11.83 14.52 36.15
CA ASP A 580 -12.80 14.04 37.15
C ASP A 580 -12.79 14.82 38.48
#